data_AF-A0A8T0W6Q7-F1
#
_entry.id   AF-A0A8T0W6Q7-F1
#
_cell.length_a   1.000
_cell.length_b   1.000
_cell.length_c   1.000
_cell.angle_alpha   90.00
_cell.angle_beta   90.00
_cell.angle_gamma   90.00
#
_symmetry.space_group_name_H-M   'P 1'
#
loop_
_entity.id
_entity.type
_entity.pdbx_description
1 polymer ?
#
loop_
_entity_poly.entity_id
_entity_poly.type
_entity_poly.pdbx_seq_one_letter_code
_entity_poly.pdbx_strand_id
1 'polypeptide(L)'
;MARFEVIEKLGPDIKCRCTDPGLLLPRANLTFWRDGSIVRERNAMLPTISSKDWLDIDFGIAERVDCIAVSFVKSAEVIKHLKSYIAARSRGSDIAVLAKIESIDSLKNLEEIIRASDGTMVARGDMGAQVPLEQVPSIQQKVVQLCRQLNKPVIVASQLLESMIEYPTPTRAEVADVSEAIRQRADALMLSGESAMGRYPEKALSVLRSVSLRIEKWWREEKRHEALELQGVSSSFSDKISEEICNSTAKMANGLGADAVFVFTKTGHMASLLSRCRPDCPVFAFTTLTSVRRRLNLQWGLIPFRLSFSDDMESNLNRTFSLLKARGMIQSGDLVIALSDMLQSIQVMNVP
;
A
#
# COMPACT_ATOMS: atom_id res chain seq x y z
N MET A 1 5.95 27.41 4.87
CA MET A 1 6.14 27.04 6.29
C MET A 1 6.93 28.16 6.95
N ALA A 2 6.50 28.66 8.12
CA ALA A 2 7.27 29.66 8.86
C ALA A 2 8.29 28.96 9.78
N ARG A 3 9.52 29.47 9.87
CA ARG A 3 10.57 28.92 10.74
C ARG A 3 11.03 29.95 11.76
N PHE A 4 11.20 29.47 12.99
CA PHE A 4 11.62 30.27 14.12
C PHE A 4 12.80 29.60 14.83
N GLU A 5 13.77 30.41 15.23
CA GLU A 5 14.91 30.00 16.06
C GLU A 5 14.71 30.50 17.48
N VAL A 6 14.85 29.62 18.48
CA VAL A 6 14.76 30.00 19.89
C VAL A 6 16.01 30.79 20.28
N ILE A 7 15.82 32.04 20.70
CA ILE A 7 16.91 32.91 21.17
C ILE A 7 17.08 32.74 22.67
N GLU A 8 15.97 32.74 23.40
CA GLU A 8 15.97 32.80 24.86
C GLU A 8 14.71 32.14 25.41
N LYS A 9 14.84 31.46 26.56
CA LYS A 9 13.70 30.93 27.32
C LYS A 9 13.39 31.91 28.47
N LEU A 10 12.15 32.38 28.52
CA LEU A 10 11.66 33.34 29.51
C LEU A 10 10.60 32.66 30.37
N GLY A 11 11.03 31.89 31.38
CA GLY A 11 10.11 31.12 32.23
C GLY A 11 9.32 30.07 31.43
N PRO A 12 7.97 30.16 31.35
CA PRO A 12 7.15 29.28 30.51
C PRO A 12 7.18 29.66 29.02
N ASP A 13 7.62 30.87 28.69
CA ASP A 13 7.61 31.40 27.33
C ASP A 13 8.95 31.18 26.62
N ILE A 14 8.92 31.22 25.30
CA ILE A 14 10.11 31.19 24.44
C ILE A 14 10.12 32.44 23.55
N LYS A 15 11.24 33.16 23.58
CA LYS A 15 11.50 34.25 22.65
C LYS A 15 12.20 33.69 21.42
N CYS A 16 11.56 33.84 20.27
CA CYS A 16 12.07 33.32 19.01
C CYS A 16 12.31 34.42 17.98
N ARG A 17 13.31 34.22 17.12
CA ARG A 17 13.55 35.01 15.91
C ARG A 17 12.96 34.28 14.71
N CYS A 18 12.15 34.96 13.91
CA CYS A 18 11.70 34.44 12.63
C CYS A 18 12.90 34.38 11.68
N THR A 19 13.24 33.18 11.18
CA THR A 19 14.31 32.99 10.19
C THR A 19 13.75 32.90 8.77
N ASP A 20 12.61 32.23 8.62
CA ASP A 20 11.91 32.08 7.35
C ASP A 20 10.47 32.58 7.51
N PRO A 21 10.09 33.74 6.94
CA PRO A 21 8.75 34.28 7.07
C PRO A 21 7.74 33.42 6.30
N GLY A 22 6.52 33.32 6.83
CA GLY A 22 5.42 32.60 6.19
C GLY A 22 4.09 32.83 6.89
N LEU A 23 3.00 32.41 6.25
CA LEU A 23 1.67 32.47 6.84
C LEU A 23 1.54 31.41 7.95
N LEU A 24 1.18 31.84 9.15
CA LEU A 24 0.85 30.96 10.29
C LEU A 24 -0.66 31.02 10.54
N LEU A 25 -1.35 29.93 10.22
CA LEU A 25 -2.79 29.82 10.44
C LEU A 25 -3.11 29.38 11.88
N PRO A 26 -4.31 29.69 12.41
CA PRO A 26 -4.74 29.19 13.71
C PRO A 26 -4.65 27.66 13.80
N ARG A 27 -4.17 27.14 14.95
CA ARG A 27 -3.97 25.70 15.21
C ARG A 27 -3.02 25.01 14.24
N ALA A 28 -2.08 25.75 13.62
CA ALA A 28 -1.02 25.15 12.83
C ALA A 28 -0.18 24.16 13.67
N ASN A 29 0.22 23.06 13.03
CA ASN A 29 1.11 22.07 13.63
C ASN A 29 2.49 22.69 13.92
N LEU A 30 3.05 22.38 15.09
CA LEU A 30 4.37 22.83 15.52
C LEU A 30 5.30 21.64 15.72
N THR A 31 6.51 21.75 15.17
CA THR A 31 7.59 20.77 15.36
C THR A 31 8.82 21.47 15.90
N PHE A 32 9.41 20.91 16.94
CA PHE A 32 10.57 21.50 17.62
C PHE A 32 11.83 20.74 17.23
N TRP A 33 12.85 21.48 16.78
CA TRP A 33 14.13 20.91 16.33
C TRP A 33 15.28 21.42 17.19
N ARG A 34 16.24 20.56 17.48
CA ARG A 34 17.51 20.87 18.16
C ARG A 34 18.62 20.04 17.53
N ASP A 35 19.72 20.69 17.15
CA ASP A 35 20.91 20.05 16.57
C ASP A 35 20.60 19.08 15.42
N GLY A 36 19.72 19.50 14.51
CA GLY A 36 19.32 18.69 13.34
C GLY A 36 18.40 17.51 13.65
N SER A 37 17.84 17.44 14.85
CA SER A 37 16.93 16.36 15.28
C SER A 37 15.65 16.90 15.95
N ILE A 38 14.55 16.15 15.87
CA ILE A 38 13.30 16.56 16.52
C ILE A 38 13.36 16.35 18.05
N VAL A 39 12.88 17.34 18.81
CA VAL A 39 12.77 17.29 20.27
C VAL A 39 11.54 16.47 20.66
N ARG A 40 11.76 15.36 21.39
CA ARG A 40 10.76 14.32 21.62
C ARG A 40 9.94 14.46 22.91
N GLU A 41 10.42 15.25 23.87
CA GLU A 41 10.18 15.02 25.30
C GLU A 41 8.75 15.27 25.81
N ARG A 42 7.78 15.73 25.01
CA ARG A 42 6.40 15.95 25.49
C ARG A 42 5.28 15.27 24.71
N ASN A 43 5.43 15.01 23.41
CA ASN A 43 4.40 14.31 22.62
C ASN A 43 4.49 12.78 22.72
N ALA A 44 5.56 12.25 23.31
CA ALA A 44 5.71 10.81 23.58
C ALA A 44 4.59 10.26 24.48
N MET A 45 4.07 11.09 25.39
CA MET A 45 3.04 10.71 26.38
C MET A 45 1.61 10.68 25.83
N LEU A 46 1.35 11.28 24.66
CA LEU A 46 0.01 11.26 24.09
C LEU A 46 -0.30 9.87 23.50
N PRO A 47 -1.48 9.31 23.80
CA PRO A 47 -1.89 8.04 23.21
C PRO A 47 -1.99 8.20 21.69
N THR A 48 -1.54 7.18 20.96
CA THR A 48 -1.66 7.19 19.48
C THR A 48 -3.13 7.21 19.03
N ILE A 49 -4.03 6.58 19.78
CA ILE A 49 -5.46 6.56 19.51
C ILE A 49 -6.16 7.39 20.60
N SER A 50 -6.72 8.52 20.20
CA SER A 50 -7.46 9.42 21.09
C SER A 50 -8.86 8.89 21.41
N SER A 51 -9.52 9.51 22.40
CA SER A 51 -10.92 9.19 22.72
C SER A 51 -11.87 9.39 21.54
N LYS A 52 -11.59 10.38 20.67
CA LYS A 52 -12.35 10.58 19.43
C LYS A 52 -12.09 9.45 18.44
N ASP A 53 -10.83 9.05 18.25
CA ASP A 53 -10.48 8.02 17.28
C ASP A 53 -11.18 6.68 17.62
N TRP A 54 -11.35 6.34 18.90
CA TRP A 54 -12.12 5.16 19.30
C TRP A 54 -13.59 5.21 18.86
N LEU A 55 -14.22 6.38 18.86
CA LEU A 55 -15.59 6.55 18.35
C LEU A 55 -15.63 6.38 16.83
N ASP A 56 -14.65 6.93 16.12
CA ASP A 56 -14.55 6.79 14.66
C ASP A 56 -14.25 5.33 14.25
N ILE A 57 -13.46 4.61 15.05
CA ILE A 57 -13.21 3.17 14.89
C ILE A 57 -14.50 2.37 15.09
N ASP A 58 -15.27 2.66 16.14
CA ASP A 58 -16.56 1.99 16.38
C ASP A 58 -17.54 2.23 15.24
N PHE A 59 -17.57 3.46 14.70
CA PHE A 59 -18.32 3.77 13.48
C PHE A 59 -17.84 2.95 12.27
N GLY A 60 -16.52 2.89 12.03
CA GLY A 60 -15.95 2.09 10.94
C GLY A 60 -16.27 0.60 11.05
N ILE A 61 -16.27 0.05 12.28
CA ILE A 61 -16.68 -1.34 12.54
C ILE A 61 -18.15 -1.55 12.19
N ALA A 62 -19.04 -0.64 12.60
CA ALA A 62 -20.47 -0.72 12.31
C ALA A 62 -20.76 -0.69 10.80
N GLU A 63 -20.05 0.18 10.06
CA GLU A 63 -20.17 0.33 8.61
C GLU A 63 -19.42 -0.73 7.79
N ARG A 64 -18.69 -1.64 8.46
CA ARG A 64 -17.92 -2.73 7.82
C ARG A 64 -16.96 -2.21 6.76
N VAL A 65 -16.20 -1.17 7.10
CA VAL A 65 -15.12 -0.65 6.25
C VAL A 65 -14.11 -1.76 5.94
N ASP A 66 -13.40 -1.68 4.82
CA ASP A 66 -12.42 -2.71 4.47
C ASP A 66 -11.08 -2.54 5.21
N CYS A 67 -10.74 -1.30 5.58
CA CYS A 67 -9.51 -1.00 6.32
C CYS A 67 -9.64 0.24 7.23
N ILE A 68 -8.77 0.30 8.24
CA ILE A 68 -8.56 1.45 9.11
C ILE A 68 -7.07 1.82 9.06
N ALA A 69 -6.77 3.05 8.63
CA ALA A 69 -5.41 3.59 8.65
C ALA A 69 -5.17 4.41 9.93
N VAL A 70 -4.21 3.98 10.75
CA VAL A 70 -3.90 4.60 12.05
C VAL A 70 -2.79 5.61 11.88
N SER A 71 -3.03 6.85 12.31
CA SER A 71 -2.03 7.94 12.28
C SER A 71 -1.05 7.85 13.43
N PHE A 72 0.16 8.39 13.24
CA PHE A 72 1.24 8.53 14.22
C PHE A 72 1.53 7.25 15.01
N VAL A 73 1.61 6.11 14.31
CA VAL A 73 1.92 4.81 14.93
C VAL A 73 3.36 4.80 15.44
N LYS A 74 3.53 4.57 16.74
CA LYS A 74 4.83 4.60 17.42
C LYS A 74 5.39 3.20 17.73
N SER A 75 4.54 2.18 17.82
CA SER A 75 4.94 0.81 18.19
C SER A 75 4.00 -0.24 17.64
N ALA A 76 4.47 -1.48 17.57
CA ALA A 76 3.65 -2.63 17.17
C ALA A 76 2.45 -2.87 18.11
N GLU A 77 2.56 -2.47 19.37
CA GLU A 77 1.52 -2.71 20.38
C GLU A 77 0.23 -1.94 20.09
N VAL A 78 0.33 -0.71 19.55
CA VAL A 78 -0.84 0.06 19.13
C VAL A 78 -1.66 -0.70 18.10
N ILE A 79 -0.99 -1.32 17.13
CA ILE A 79 -1.61 -2.10 16.06
C ILE A 79 -2.26 -3.37 16.61
N LYS A 80 -1.54 -4.12 17.47
CA LYS A 80 -2.07 -5.34 18.11
C LYS A 80 -3.30 -5.03 18.97
N HIS A 81 -3.24 -3.95 19.75
CA HIS A 81 -4.35 -3.52 20.59
C HIS A 81 -5.58 -3.18 19.73
N LEU A 82 -5.43 -2.39 18.66
CA LEU A 82 -6.54 -2.07 17.76
C LEU A 82 -7.13 -3.33 17.10
N LYS A 83 -6.29 -4.25 16.61
CA LYS A 83 -6.78 -5.52 16.03
C LYS A 83 -7.57 -6.34 17.04
N SER A 84 -7.11 -6.38 18.29
CA SER A 84 -7.78 -7.08 19.40
C SER A 84 -9.12 -6.43 19.74
N TYR A 85 -9.17 -5.10 19.75
CA TYR A 85 -10.38 -4.30 19.96
C TYR A 85 -11.42 -4.54 18.87
N ILE A 86 -11.01 -4.54 17.59
CA ILE A 86 -11.88 -4.85 16.45
C ILE A 86 -12.43 -6.29 16.58
N ALA A 87 -11.56 -7.26 16.85
CA ALA A 87 -11.96 -8.67 16.98
C ALA A 87 -12.96 -8.91 18.12
N ALA A 88 -12.83 -8.16 19.22
CA ALA A 88 -13.74 -8.24 20.36
C ALA A 88 -15.15 -7.69 20.04
N ARG A 89 -15.23 -6.65 19.19
CA ARG A 89 -16.50 -6.00 18.81
C ARG A 89 -17.19 -6.63 17.61
N SER A 90 -16.43 -7.21 16.70
CA SER A 90 -16.94 -7.81 15.48
C SER A 90 -16.20 -9.12 15.22
N ARG A 91 -16.76 -10.22 15.75
CA ARG A 91 -16.21 -11.56 15.56
C ARG A 91 -16.24 -11.91 14.08
N GLY A 92 -15.11 -12.31 13.53
CA GLY A 92 -14.96 -12.61 12.10
C GLY A 92 -14.86 -11.37 11.20
N SER A 93 -14.61 -10.19 11.78
CA SER A 93 -14.27 -9.00 11.01
C SER A 93 -12.93 -9.18 10.28
N ASP A 94 -12.93 -8.83 8.99
CA ASP A 94 -11.75 -8.84 8.11
C ASP A 94 -11.13 -7.44 7.93
N ILE A 95 -11.49 -6.46 8.77
CA ILE A 95 -10.98 -5.07 8.70
C ILE A 95 -9.45 -5.08 8.80
N ALA A 96 -8.78 -4.62 7.75
CA ALA A 96 -7.32 -4.50 7.73
C ALA A 96 -6.87 -3.26 8.52
N VAL A 97 -5.84 -3.41 9.36
CA VAL A 97 -5.23 -2.27 10.07
C VAL A 97 -3.95 -1.85 9.35
N LEU A 98 -3.94 -0.62 8.81
CA LEU A 98 -2.80 -0.03 8.11
C LEU A 98 -2.07 0.96 9.02
N ALA A 99 -0.76 0.81 9.19
CA ALA A 99 0.03 1.78 9.94
C ALA A 99 0.49 2.93 9.04
N LYS A 100 0.18 4.18 9.42
CA LYS A 100 0.79 5.36 8.78
C LYS A 100 2.18 5.58 9.36
N ILE A 101 3.18 5.57 8.49
CA ILE A 101 4.59 5.81 8.82
C ILE A 101 4.87 7.30 8.63
N GLU A 102 4.90 8.03 9.74
CA GLU A 102 4.86 9.50 9.76
C GLU A 102 5.91 10.10 10.67
N SER A 103 6.42 9.33 11.64
CA SER A 103 7.24 9.87 12.72
C SER A 103 8.57 9.15 12.83
N ILE A 104 9.55 9.83 13.42
CA ILE A 104 10.84 9.23 13.73
C ILE A 104 10.73 8.02 14.68
N ASP A 105 9.68 7.95 15.49
CA ASP A 105 9.40 6.81 16.36
C ASP A 105 8.92 5.61 15.54
N SER A 106 8.07 5.84 14.54
CA SER A 106 7.68 4.82 13.54
C SER A 106 8.91 4.22 12.86
N LEU A 107 9.91 5.05 12.53
CA LEU A 107 11.13 4.61 11.84
C LEU A 107 12.06 3.75 12.72
N LYS A 108 12.11 4.01 14.02
CA LYS A 108 12.87 3.19 14.98
C LYS A 108 12.29 1.80 15.12
N ASN A 109 10.96 1.70 15.13
CA ASN A 109 10.19 0.48 15.33
C ASN A 109 9.61 -0.06 14.00
N LEU A 110 10.23 0.28 12.88
CA LEU A 110 9.61 0.12 11.56
C LEU A 110 9.24 -1.34 11.27
N GLU A 111 10.16 -2.27 11.50
CA GLU A 111 9.94 -3.68 11.19
C GLU A 111 8.85 -4.30 12.06
N GLU A 112 8.87 -4.07 13.38
CA GLU A 112 7.84 -4.61 14.28
C GLU A 112 6.45 -4.05 13.96
N ILE A 113 6.35 -2.77 13.58
CA ILE A 113 5.10 -2.13 13.17
C ILE A 113 4.58 -2.78 11.88
N ILE A 114 5.43 -2.93 10.85
CA ILE A 114 5.04 -3.55 9.58
C ILE A 114 4.58 -5.00 9.80
N ARG A 115 5.32 -5.78 10.61
CA ARG A 115 4.96 -7.17 10.92
C ARG A 115 3.59 -7.28 11.60
N ALA A 116 3.28 -6.38 12.53
CA ALA A 116 2.00 -6.35 13.23
C ALA A 116 0.82 -5.86 12.36
N SER A 117 1.12 -5.04 11.34
CA SER A 117 0.11 -4.41 10.48
C SER A 117 -0.34 -5.30 9.32
N ASP A 118 -1.50 -5.01 8.75
CA ASP A 118 -2.01 -5.67 7.54
C ASP A 118 -1.51 -4.98 6.25
N GLY A 119 -0.92 -3.80 6.38
CA GLY A 119 -0.25 -3.02 5.36
C GLY A 119 0.23 -1.70 5.95
N THR A 120 0.82 -0.83 5.14
CA THR A 120 1.26 0.49 5.60
C THR A 120 0.92 1.60 4.63
N MET A 121 1.02 2.83 5.14
CA MET A 121 0.93 4.05 4.35
C MET A 121 2.13 4.94 4.67
N VAL A 122 2.89 5.32 3.65
CA VAL A 122 3.96 6.31 3.75
C VAL A 122 3.33 7.70 3.62
N ALA A 123 3.07 8.39 4.73
CA ALA A 123 2.48 9.73 4.69
C ALA A 123 3.58 10.79 4.67
N ARG A 124 3.96 11.22 3.45
CA ARG A 124 5.17 12.01 3.21
C ARG A 124 5.09 13.42 3.76
N GLY A 125 3.90 14.02 3.75
CA GLY A 125 3.68 15.36 4.31
C GLY A 125 3.97 15.41 5.81
N ASP A 126 3.39 14.49 6.58
CA ASP A 126 3.62 14.39 8.02
C ASP A 126 5.06 13.96 8.33
N MET A 127 5.61 13.02 7.56
CA MET A 127 6.99 12.57 7.71
C MET A 127 8.01 13.68 7.44
N GLY A 128 7.81 14.50 6.41
CA GLY A 128 8.69 15.62 6.07
C GLY A 128 8.73 16.73 7.12
N ALA A 129 7.78 16.74 8.07
CA ALA A 129 7.85 17.61 9.25
C ALA A 129 8.70 17.01 10.39
N GLN A 130 8.97 15.70 10.35
CA GLN A 130 9.63 14.92 11.42
C GLN A 130 11.08 14.53 11.10
N VAL A 131 11.45 14.49 9.82
CA VAL A 131 12.79 14.15 9.33
C VAL A 131 13.26 15.20 8.31
N PRO A 132 14.57 15.38 8.09
CA PRO A 132 15.06 16.26 7.03
C PRO A 132 14.46 15.87 5.68
N LEU A 133 14.04 16.86 4.89
CA LEU A 133 13.27 16.66 3.66
C LEU A 133 14.01 15.79 2.64
N GLU A 134 15.33 15.90 2.60
CA GLU A 134 16.21 15.11 1.72
C GLU A 134 16.27 13.62 2.11
N GLN A 135 15.84 13.25 3.31
CA GLN A 135 15.78 11.84 3.75
C GLN A 135 14.44 11.18 3.41
N VAL A 136 13.38 11.94 3.12
CA VAL A 136 12.04 11.38 2.85
C VAL A 136 12.06 10.36 1.71
N PRO A 137 12.71 10.60 0.55
CA PRO A 137 12.73 9.61 -0.54
C PRO A 137 13.42 8.30 -0.17
N SER A 138 14.52 8.35 0.57
CA SER A 138 15.26 7.13 0.96
C SER A 138 14.52 6.35 2.05
N ILE A 139 13.83 7.04 2.97
CA ILE A 139 12.96 6.42 3.95
C ILE A 139 11.76 5.75 3.27
N GLN A 140 11.10 6.41 2.32
CA GLN A 140 10.01 5.81 1.54
C GLN A 140 10.47 4.50 0.90
N GLN A 141 11.61 4.53 0.19
CA GLN A 141 12.17 3.34 -0.45
C GLN A 141 12.38 2.20 0.55
N LYS A 142 12.95 2.51 1.72
CA LYS A 142 13.17 1.53 2.80
C LYS A 142 11.84 0.92 3.29
N VAL A 143 10.81 1.75 3.52
CA VAL A 143 9.48 1.27 3.95
C VAL A 143 8.87 0.37 2.89
N VAL A 144 8.90 0.78 1.62
CA VAL A 144 8.33 0.01 0.51
C VAL A 144 9.04 -1.34 0.35
N GLN A 145 10.37 -1.35 0.36
CA GLN A 145 11.17 -2.58 0.28
C GLN A 145 10.85 -3.54 1.42
N LEU A 146 10.80 -3.05 2.66
CA LEU A 146 10.52 -3.87 3.83
C LEU A 146 9.07 -4.41 3.82
N CYS A 147 8.09 -3.60 3.41
CA CYS A 147 6.72 -4.06 3.24
C CYS A 147 6.63 -5.18 2.21
N ARG A 148 7.30 -5.00 1.07
CA ARG A 148 7.34 -6.02 0.01
C ARG A 148 8.07 -7.28 0.47
N GLN A 149 9.19 -7.15 1.17
CA GLN A 149 9.88 -8.27 1.81
C GLN A 149 8.95 -9.04 2.75
N LEU A 150 8.09 -8.37 3.51
CA LEU A 150 7.17 -8.97 4.48
C LEU A 150 5.79 -9.34 3.91
N ASN A 151 5.60 -9.28 2.58
CA ASN A 151 4.32 -9.51 1.92
C ASN A 151 3.18 -8.62 2.48
N LYS A 152 3.48 -7.35 2.75
CA LYS A 152 2.54 -6.34 3.22
C LYS A 152 2.36 -5.29 2.12
N PRO A 153 1.11 -4.94 1.74
CA PRO A 153 0.89 -3.87 0.79
C PRO A 153 1.28 -2.51 1.40
N VAL A 154 1.79 -1.63 0.55
CA VAL A 154 2.18 -0.26 0.95
C VAL A 154 1.55 0.79 0.04
N ILE A 155 0.98 1.83 0.66
CA ILE A 155 0.44 3.01 0.00
C ILE A 155 1.46 4.14 0.10
N VAL A 156 1.81 4.79 -1.01
CA VAL A 156 2.52 6.08 -0.97
C VAL A 156 1.50 7.21 -1.07
N ALA A 157 1.54 8.11 -0.09
CA ALA A 157 0.48 9.11 0.14
C ALA A 157 1.02 10.53 0.33
N SER A 158 0.11 11.49 0.11
CA SER A 158 0.32 12.96 0.18
C SER A 158 1.26 13.51 -0.88
N GLN A 159 1.06 14.74 -1.37
CA GLN A 159 2.01 15.48 -2.21
C GLN A 159 2.43 14.78 -3.52
N LEU A 160 1.56 13.94 -4.12
CA LEU A 160 1.87 13.30 -5.41
C LEU A 160 1.56 14.23 -6.58
N LEU A 161 0.37 14.85 -6.58
CA LEU A 161 -0.08 15.77 -7.63
C LEU A 161 -0.70 17.03 -6.99
N GLU A 162 -0.13 17.51 -5.88
CA GLU A 162 -0.68 18.60 -5.04
C GLU A 162 -1.09 19.85 -5.83
N SER A 163 -0.30 20.24 -6.82
CA SER A 163 -0.61 21.39 -7.69
C SER A 163 -1.94 21.23 -8.42
N MET A 164 -2.39 19.99 -8.64
CA MET A 164 -3.65 19.69 -9.31
C MET A 164 -4.90 19.98 -8.47
N ILE A 165 -4.74 20.35 -7.20
CA ILE A 165 -5.82 20.95 -6.40
C ILE A 165 -6.30 22.25 -7.07
N GLU A 166 -5.36 23.09 -7.53
CA GLU A 166 -5.66 24.40 -8.11
C GLU A 166 -5.57 24.42 -9.64
N TYR A 167 -4.68 23.62 -10.22
CA TYR A 167 -4.31 23.67 -11.64
C TYR A 167 -4.71 22.39 -12.40
N PRO A 168 -5.05 22.45 -13.69
CA PRO A 168 -5.49 21.28 -14.44
C PRO A 168 -4.36 20.34 -14.89
N THR A 169 -3.10 20.68 -14.62
CA THR A 169 -1.92 19.97 -15.12
C THR A 169 -0.86 19.96 -14.04
N PRO A 170 -0.22 18.80 -13.76
CA PRO A 170 0.83 18.73 -12.75
C PRO A 170 2.12 19.36 -13.25
N THR A 171 3.02 19.60 -12.31
CA THR A 171 4.41 19.94 -12.60
C THR A 171 5.20 18.72 -13.08
N ARG A 172 6.33 18.97 -13.76
CA ARG A 172 7.26 17.88 -14.15
C ARG A 172 7.86 17.18 -12.93
N ALA A 173 8.06 17.91 -11.83
CA ALA A 173 8.59 17.36 -10.59
C ALA A 173 7.62 16.36 -9.95
N GLU A 174 6.32 16.68 -9.93
CA GLU A 174 5.28 15.76 -9.44
C GLU A 174 5.17 14.50 -10.29
N VAL A 175 5.25 14.63 -11.62
CA VAL A 175 5.28 13.45 -12.51
C VAL A 175 6.51 12.58 -12.25
N ALA A 176 7.68 13.19 -12.01
CA ALA A 176 8.90 12.45 -11.65
C ALA A 176 8.77 11.76 -10.28
N ASP A 177 8.15 12.41 -9.30
CA ASP A 177 7.90 11.86 -7.97
C ASP A 177 6.94 10.65 -8.00
N VAL A 178 5.82 10.78 -8.71
CA VAL A 178 4.91 9.65 -8.99
C VAL A 178 5.67 8.50 -9.65
N SER A 179 6.47 8.81 -10.66
CA SER A 179 7.28 7.81 -11.38
C SER A 179 8.23 7.07 -10.45
N GLU A 180 8.87 7.78 -9.53
CA GLU A 180 9.80 7.19 -8.57
C GLU A 180 9.09 6.29 -7.54
N ALA A 181 7.91 6.69 -7.05
CA ALA A 181 7.11 5.83 -6.16
C ALA A 181 6.74 4.47 -6.83
N ILE A 182 6.43 4.49 -8.13
CA ILE A 182 6.15 3.28 -8.92
C ILE A 182 7.42 2.45 -9.10
N ARG A 183 8.55 3.09 -9.45
CA ARG A 183 9.85 2.43 -9.59
C ARG A 183 10.29 1.74 -8.30
N GLN A 184 9.98 2.34 -7.15
CA GLN A 184 10.23 1.75 -5.83
C GLN A 184 9.30 0.58 -5.50
N ARG A 185 8.32 0.28 -6.37
CA ARG A 185 7.38 -0.84 -6.28
C ARG A 185 6.30 -0.68 -5.21
N ALA A 186 5.84 0.56 -4.96
CA ALA A 186 4.65 0.78 -4.13
C ALA A 186 3.45 -0.01 -4.66
N ASP A 187 2.58 -0.52 -3.78
CA ASP A 187 1.40 -1.27 -4.20
C ASP A 187 0.26 -0.36 -4.65
N ALA A 188 0.15 0.79 -4.00
CA ALA A 188 -0.85 1.80 -4.34
C ALA A 188 -0.31 3.22 -4.14
N LEU A 189 -0.92 4.16 -4.88
CA LEU A 189 -0.69 5.59 -4.78
C LEU A 189 -2.00 6.28 -4.36
N MET A 190 -1.92 7.30 -3.51
CA MET A 190 -3.10 7.95 -2.95
C MET A 190 -3.18 9.44 -3.29
N LEU A 191 -4.27 9.84 -3.96
CA LEU A 191 -4.69 11.24 -4.05
C LEU A 191 -5.39 11.64 -2.75
N SER A 192 -5.04 12.81 -2.23
CA SER A 192 -5.54 13.37 -0.99
C SER A 192 -6.44 14.58 -1.28
N GLY A 193 -5.89 15.80 -1.23
CA GLY A 193 -6.64 17.02 -1.53
C GLY A 193 -7.08 17.09 -3.00
N GLU A 194 -6.31 16.48 -3.91
CA GLU A 194 -6.54 16.50 -5.35
C GLU A 194 -7.92 15.93 -5.73
N SER A 195 -8.33 14.85 -5.07
CA SER A 195 -9.62 14.18 -5.30
C SER A 195 -10.72 14.68 -4.36
N ALA A 196 -10.37 15.06 -3.13
CA ALA A 196 -11.35 15.41 -2.10
C ALA A 196 -11.91 16.84 -2.23
N MET A 197 -11.05 17.81 -2.55
CA MET A 197 -11.43 19.23 -2.64
C MET A 197 -10.85 19.95 -3.87
N GLY A 198 -10.09 19.24 -4.70
CA GLY A 198 -9.44 19.81 -5.88
C GLY A 198 -10.42 20.22 -6.96
N ARG A 199 -10.01 21.17 -7.81
CA ARG A 199 -10.79 21.65 -8.95
C ARG A 199 -10.83 20.67 -10.11
N TYR A 200 -9.92 19.68 -10.13
CA TYR A 200 -9.75 18.74 -11.25
C TYR A 200 -9.58 17.28 -10.82
N PRO A 201 -10.49 16.71 -10.00
CA PRO A 201 -10.31 15.39 -9.38
C PRO A 201 -10.19 14.25 -10.40
N GLU A 202 -11.03 14.24 -11.45
CA GLU A 202 -10.96 13.24 -12.50
C GLU A 202 -9.67 13.33 -13.33
N LYS A 203 -9.18 14.55 -13.58
CA LYS A 203 -7.91 14.75 -14.31
C LYS A 203 -6.73 14.30 -13.47
N ALA A 204 -6.72 14.59 -12.17
CA ALA A 204 -5.67 14.12 -11.26
C ALA A 204 -5.61 12.58 -11.27
N LEU A 205 -6.76 11.91 -11.20
CA LEU A 205 -6.84 10.45 -11.30
C LEU A 205 -6.35 9.95 -12.68
N SER A 206 -6.76 10.59 -13.77
CA SER A 206 -6.33 10.23 -15.13
C SER A 206 -4.82 10.38 -15.31
N VAL A 207 -4.23 11.46 -14.79
CA VAL A 207 -2.79 11.70 -14.82
C VAL A 207 -2.06 10.63 -14.03
N LEU A 208 -2.47 10.38 -12.78
CA LEU A 208 -1.85 9.37 -11.93
C LEU A 208 -1.86 8.00 -12.63
N ARG A 209 -3.01 7.59 -13.18
CA ARG A 209 -3.15 6.35 -13.95
C ARG A 209 -2.26 6.33 -15.19
N SER A 210 -2.21 7.41 -15.96
CA SER A 210 -1.42 7.47 -17.20
C SER A 210 0.08 7.36 -16.92
N VAL A 211 0.57 8.02 -15.87
CA VAL A 211 1.97 7.93 -15.45
C VAL A 211 2.28 6.50 -14.97
N SER A 212 1.43 5.92 -14.11
CA SER A 212 1.56 4.52 -13.65
C SER A 212 1.70 3.53 -14.80
N LEU A 213 0.75 3.54 -15.73
CA LEU A 213 0.75 2.62 -16.87
C LEU A 213 1.99 2.81 -17.77
N ARG A 214 2.46 4.05 -17.96
CA ARG A 214 3.65 4.32 -18.77
C ARG A 214 4.92 3.77 -18.12
N ILE A 215 5.10 4.00 -16.82
CA ILE A 215 6.28 3.56 -16.08
C ILE A 215 6.30 2.03 -15.95
N GLU A 216 5.17 1.41 -15.65
CA GLU A 216 5.04 -0.05 -15.58
C GLU A 216 5.27 -0.70 -16.96
N LYS A 217 4.80 -0.09 -18.05
CA LYS A 217 5.10 -0.56 -19.41
C LYS A 217 6.58 -0.47 -19.73
N TRP A 218 7.21 0.68 -19.48
CA TRP A 218 8.63 0.88 -19.72
C TRP A 218 9.49 -0.10 -18.93
N TRP A 219 9.11 -0.41 -17.68
CA TRP A 219 9.82 -1.40 -16.87
C TRP A 219 9.80 -2.80 -17.48
N ARG A 220 8.65 -3.22 -18.03
CA ARG A 220 8.48 -4.50 -18.74
C ARG A 220 9.28 -4.53 -20.05
N GLU A 221 9.22 -3.44 -20.83
CA GLU A 221 9.97 -3.28 -22.08
C GLU A 221 11.48 -3.42 -21.87
N GLU A 222 12.02 -2.85 -20.79
CA GLU A 222 13.45 -2.96 -20.47
C GLU A 222 13.87 -4.32 -19.90
N LYS A 223 12.96 -5.29 -19.81
CA LYS A 223 13.19 -6.62 -19.20
C LYS A 223 13.98 -6.53 -17.90
N ARG A 224 13.64 -5.54 -17.08
CA ARG A 224 14.19 -5.40 -15.72
C ARG A 224 13.53 -6.45 -14.83
N HIS A 225 13.84 -7.72 -15.09
CA HIS A 225 13.58 -8.86 -14.22
C HIS A 225 14.54 -8.67 -13.05
N GLU A 226 14.17 -7.81 -12.11
CA GLU A 226 14.88 -7.74 -10.85
C GLU A 226 14.68 -9.09 -10.17
N ALA A 227 15.75 -9.89 -10.17
CA ALA A 227 15.93 -10.97 -9.23
C ALA A 227 16.06 -10.36 -7.83
N LEU A 228 14.96 -9.82 -7.31
CA LEU A 228 14.87 -9.63 -5.87
C LEU A 228 14.80 -11.03 -5.29
N GLU A 229 15.89 -11.42 -4.64
CA GLU A 229 15.90 -12.54 -3.70
C GLU A 229 14.94 -12.17 -2.56
N LEU A 230 13.66 -12.46 -2.78
CA LEU A 230 12.65 -12.37 -1.74
C LEU A 230 13.01 -13.42 -0.70
N GLN A 231 13.45 -12.97 0.47
CA GLN A 231 13.64 -13.86 1.61
C GLN A 231 12.30 -14.50 1.97
N GLY A 232 12.34 -15.77 2.38
CA GLY A 232 11.16 -16.49 2.81
C GLY A 232 10.46 -15.76 3.96
N VAL A 233 9.19 -15.41 3.77
CA VAL A 233 8.39 -14.73 4.80
C VAL A 233 7.77 -15.73 5.77
N SER A 234 7.61 -16.96 5.30
CA SER A 234 6.88 -17.99 6.01
C SER A 234 7.72 -18.72 7.07
N SER A 235 7.12 -18.90 8.24
CA SER A 235 7.56 -19.86 9.26
C SER A 235 6.98 -21.27 9.09
N SER A 236 5.81 -21.42 8.44
CA SER A 236 5.10 -22.69 8.24
C SER A 236 5.51 -23.41 6.96
N PHE A 237 5.54 -24.75 6.98
CA PHE A 237 5.86 -25.55 5.79
C PHE A 237 4.86 -25.35 4.64
N SER A 238 3.55 -25.30 4.94
CA SER A 238 2.51 -25.08 3.91
C SER A 238 2.63 -23.71 3.23
N ASP A 239 2.97 -22.70 4.02
CA ASP A 239 3.13 -21.34 3.51
C ASP A 239 4.42 -21.22 2.68
N LYS A 240 5.48 -21.97 3.02
CA LYS A 240 6.71 -22.09 2.19
C LYS A 240 6.43 -22.75 0.84
N ILE A 241 5.59 -23.78 0.79
CA ILE A 241 5.13 -24.39 -0.46
C ILE A 241 4.39 -23.36 -1.32
N SER A 242 3.44 -22.64 -0.71
CA SER A 242 2.66 -21.60 -1.40
C SER A 242 3.55 -20.51 -1.96
N GLU A 243 4.56 -20.08 -1.20
CA GLU A 243 5.58 -19.11 -1.59
C GLU A 243 6.41 -19.60 -2.79
N GLU A 244 6.89 -20.85 -2.76
CA GLU A 244 7.68 -21.41 -3.86
C GLU A 244 6.85 -21.61 -5.14
N ILE A 245 5.59 -22.03 -5.01
CA ILE A 245 4.64 -22.11 -6.12
C ILE A 245 4.44 -20.75 -6.78
N CYS A 246 4.22 -19.69 -5.98
CA CYS A 246 4.02 -18.33 -6.50
C CYS A 246 5.29 -17.78 -7.16
N ASN A 247 6.46 -18.01 -6.54
CA ASN A 247 7.76 -17.62 -7.09
C ASN A 247 8.03 -18.32 -8.44
N SER A 248 7.81 -19.63 -8.49
CA SER A 248 7.98 -20.43 -9.70
C SER A 248 7.00 -20.01 -10.79
N THR A 249 5.76 -19.69 -10.42
CA THR A 249 4.75 -19.21 -11.37
C THR A 249 5.09 -17.86 -11.96
N ALA A 250 5.56 -16.90 -11.15
CA ALA A 250 5.98 -15.60 -11.67
C ALA A 250 7.18 -15.75 -12.63
N LYS A 251 8.16 -16.60 -12.29
CA LYS A 251 9.28 -16.93 -13.19
C LYS A 251 8.81 -17.57 -14.48
N MET A 252 7.87 -18.52 -14.40
CA MET A 252 7.31 -19.22 -15.55
C MET A 252 6.49 -18.27 -16.43
N ALA A 253 5.64 -17.44 -15.84
CA ALA A 253 4.83 -16.44 -16.55
C ALA A 253 5.72 -15.49 -17.36
N ASN A 254 6.76 -14.95 -16.73
CA ASN A 254 7.68 -14.03 -17.39
C ASN A 254 8.55 -14.75 -18.44
N GLY A 255 8.99 -15.98 -18.16
CA GLY A 255 9.84 -16.76 -19.06
C GLY A 255 9.10 -17.24 -20.32
N LEU A 256 7.82 -17.61 -20.19
CA LEU A 256 6.98 -18.03 -21.30
C LEU A 256 6.29 -16.87 -22.02
N GLY A 257 6.33 -15.66 -21.44
CA GLY A 257 5.55 -14.53 -21.93
C GLY A 257 4.04 -14.78 -21.83
N ALA A 258 3.59 -15.37 -20.72
CA ALA A 258 2.18 -15.66 -20.50
C ALA A 258 1.34 -14.37 -20.54
N ASP A 259 0.15 -14.44 -21.12
CA ASP A 259 -0.77 -13.32 -21.26
C ASP A 259 -1.48 -12.98 -19.94
N ALA A 260 -1.66 -13.99 -19.06
CA ALA A 260 -2.22 -13.77 -17.73
C ALA A 260 -1.88 -14.89 -16.72
N VAL A 261 -1.95 -14.56 -15.44
CA VAL A 261 -1.98 -15.53 -14.34
C VAL A 261 -3.35 -15.54 -13.69
N PHE A 262 -3.93 -16.73 -13.50
CA PHE A 262 -5.16 -16.92 -12.75
C PHE A 262 -4.85 -17.51 -11.38
N VAL A 263 -5.39 -16.92 -10.32
CA VAL A 263 -5.24 -17.44 -8.96
C VAL A 263 -6.60 -17.61 -8.30
N PHE A 264 -6.96 -18.86 -8.02
CA PHE A 264 -8.17 -19.21 -7.28
C PHE A 264 -7.84 -19.29 -5.79
N THR A 265 -8.34 -18.32 -5.01
CA THR A 265 -7.93 -18.13 -3.62
C THR A 265 -9.11 -18.01 -2.66
N LYS A 266 -8.99 -18.68 -1.50
CA LYS A 266 -10.00 -18.63 -0.44
C LYS A 266 -9.79 -17.45 0.50
N THR A 267 -8.54 -17.22 0.91
CA THR A 267 -8.17 -16.18 1.89
C THR A 267 -7.45 -14.99 1.25
N GLY A 268 -7.03 -15.10 -0.01
CA GLY A 268 -6.21 -14.09 -0.69
C GLY A 268 -4.70 -14.30 -0.53
N HIS A 269 -4.26 -15.34 0.18
CA HIS A 269 -2.84 -15.50 0.52
C HIS A 269 -1.95 -15.75 -0.71
N MET A 270 -2.25 -16.72 -1.58
CA MET A 270 -1.44 -16.93 -2.80
C MET A 270 -1.54 -15.74 -3.76
N ALA A 271 -2.69 -15.08 -3.85
CA ALA A 271 -2.82 -13.86 -4.65
C ALA A 271 -1.89 -12.75 -4.15
N SER A 272 -1.77 -12.58 -2.83
CA SER A 272 -0.79 -11.67 -2.21
C SER A 272 0.65 -12.04 -2.55
N LEU A 273 0.99 -13.32 -2.43
CA LEU A 273 2.33 -13.80 -2.74
C LEU A 273 2.69 -13.55 -4.22
N LEU A 274 1.77 -13.81 -5.14
CA LEU A 274 1.94 -13.49 -6.57
C LEU A 274 2.11 -11.98 -6.80
N SER A 275 1.28 -11.16 -6.17
CA SER A 275 1.41 -9.70 -6.24
C SER A 275 2.82 -9.27 -5.82
N ARG A 276 3.33 -9.81 -4.71
CA ARG A 276 4.69 -9.56 -4.20
C ARG A 276 5.77 -9.95 -5.21
N CYS A 277 5.59 -11.05 -5.96
CA CYS A 277 6.51 -11.51 -7.00
C CYS A 277 6.58 -10.57 -8.22
N ARG A 278 5.57 -9.72 -8.45
CA ARG A 278 5.49 -8.75 -9.56
C ARG A 278 5.65 -9.40 -10.96
N PRO A 279 4.81 -10.39 -11.35
CA PRO A 279 4.81 -10.90 -12.72
C PRO A 279 4.48 -9.78 -13.72
N ASP A 280 4.97 -9.91 -14.95
CA ASP A 280 4.83 -8.87 -15.99
C ASP A 280 3.43 -8.85 -16.63
N CYS A 281 2.69 -9.94 -16.49
CA CYS A 281 1.32 -10.09 -16.98
C CYS A 281 0.30 -9.81 -15.86
N PRO A 282 -0.94 -9.45 -16.23
CA PRO A 282 -2.01 -9.25 -15.26
C PRO A 282 -2.30 -10.51 -14.44
N VAL A 283 -2.58 -10.32 -13.15
CA VAL A 283 -2.97 -11.41 -12.25
C VAL A 283 -4.46 -11.29 -11.93
N PHE A 284 -5.26 -12.22 -12.45
CA PHE A 284 -6.68 -12.30 -12.15
C PHE A 284 -6.91 -13.18 -10.94
N ALA A 285 -7.40 -12.59 -9.85
CA ALA A 285 -7.63 -13.29 -8.60
C ALA A 285 -9.11 -13.62 -8.42
N PHE A 286 -9.46 -14.89 -8.28
CA PHE A 286 -10.82 -15.36 -8.10
C PHE A 286 -11.03 -15.77 -6.66
N THR A 287 -12.14 -15.35 -6.07
CA THR A 287 -12.52 -15.73 -4.70
C THR A 287 -14.03 -15.83 -4.56
N THR A 288 -14.52 -16.62 -3.61
CA THR A 288 -15.96 -16.72 -3.30
C THR A 288 -16.43 -15.59 -2.38
N LEU A 289 -15.51 -14.96 -1.64
CA LEU A 289 -15.80 -13.99 -0.58
C LEU A 289 -15.66 -12.54 -1.07
N THR A 290 -16.67 -11.72 -0.75
CA THR A 290 -16.66 -10.30 -1.15
C THR A 290 -15.61 -9.49 -0.36
N SER A 291 -15.40 -9.82 0.93
CA SER A 291 -14.37 -9.15 1.77
C SER A 291 -12.97 -9.36 1.20
N VAL A 292 -12.63 -10.60 0.86
CA VAL A 292 -11.34 -10.95 0.22
C VAL A 292 -11.20 -10.21 -1.12
N ARG A 293 -12.24 -10.22 -1.97
CA ARG A 293 -12.21 -9.49 -3.25
C ARG A 293 -11.88 -8.00 -3.04
N ARG A 294 -12.50 -7.35 -2.06
CA ARG A 294 -12.26 -5.92 -1.76
C ARG A 294 -10.83 -5.69 -1.29
N ARG A 295 -10.34 -6.48 -0.32
CA ARG A 295 -8.97 -6.39 0.21
C ARG A 295 -7.89 -6.54 -0.86
N LEU A 296 -8.09 -7.45 -1.81
CA LEU A 296 -7.13 -7.68 -2.90
C LEU A 296 -6.93 -6.47 -3.81
N ASN A 297 -7.85 -5.49 -3.86
CA ASN A 297 -7.65 -4.26 -4.67
C ASN A 297 -6.49 -3.39 -4.18
N LEU A 298 -6.06 -3.56 -2.93
CA LEU A 298 -4.92 -2.81 -2.40
C LEU A 298 -3.56 -3.37 -2.86
N GLN A 299 -3.55 -4.60 -3.38
CA GLN A 299 -2.31 -5.28 -3.78
C GLN A 299 -2.02 -5.03 -5.25
N TRP A 300 -0.76 -4.73 -5.56
CA TRP A 300 -0.33 -4.40 -6.92
C TRP A 300 -0.68 -5.51 -7.92
N GLY A 301 -1.08 -5.12 -9.13
CA GLY A 301 -1.22 -6.02 -10.27
C GLY A 301 -2.38 -7.03 -10.18
N LEU A 302 -3.10 -7.08 -9.05
CA LEU A 302 -4.24 -7.96 -8.88
C LEU A 302 -5.52 -7.33 -9.45
N ILE A 303 -6.27 -8.13 -10.19
CA ILE A 303 -7.60 -7.80 -10.69
C ILE A 303 -8.58 -8.82 -10.10
N PRO A 304 -9.23 -8.48 -8.97
CA PRO A 304 -9.99 -9.46 -8.20
C PRO A 304 -11.45 -9.62 -8.69
N PHE A 305 -11.90 -10.85 -8.83
CA PHE A 305 -13.26 -11.23 -9.19
C PHE A 305 -13.91 -12.12 -8.14
N ARG A 306 -15.21 -11.94 -7.96
CA ARG A 306 -16.02 -12.88 -7.20
C ARG A 306 -16.52 -13.97 -8.15
N LEU A 307 -16.18 -15.22 -7.86
CA LEU A 307 -16.58 -16.39 -8.64
C LEU A 307 -16.92 -17.53 -7.69
N SER A 308 -18.02 -18.23 -7.95
CA SER A 308 -18.36 -19.47 -7.24
C SER A 308 -17.50 -20.63 -7.74
N PHE A 309 -16.93 -21.39 -6.82
CA PHE A 309 -16.11 -22.57 -7.14
C PHE A 309 -16.92 -23.85 -7.10
N SER A 310 -16.58 -24.79 -7.99
CA SER A 310 -16.88 -26.22 -7.87
C SER A 310 -15.63 -27.01 -7.51
N ASP A 311 -15.80 -28.27 -7.11
CA ASP A 311 -14.69 -29.20 -6.88
C ASP A 311 -13.96 -29.57 -8.18
N ASP A 312 -14.64 -29.44 -9.32
CA ASP A 312 -14.02 -29.57 -10.64
C ASP A 312 -13.36 -28.26 -11.08
N MET A 313 -12.03 -28.31 -11.26
CA MET A 313 -11.22 -27.19 -11.74
C MET A 313 -11.47 -26.85 -13.20
N GLU A 314 -11.81 -27.83 -14.04
CA GLU A 314 -12.07 -27.58 -15.45
C GLU A 314 -13.33 -26.72 -15.64
N SER A 315 -14.39 -27.03 -14.88
CA SER A 315 -15.58 -26.18 -14.79
C SER A 315 -15.26 -24.77 -14.28
N ASN A 316 -14.40 -24.63 -13.26
CA ASN A 316 -13.98 -23.32 -12.76
C ASN A 316 -13.25 -22.50 -13.83
N LEU A 317 -12.35 -23.13 -14.59
CA LEU A 317 -11.63 -22.50 -15.69
C LEU A 317 -12.56 -22.06 -16.82
N ASN A 318 -13.48 -22.94 -17.25
CA ASN A 318 -14.45 -22.62 -18.30
C ASN A 318 -15.35 -21.43 -17.93
N ARG A 319 -15.77 -21.33 -16.66
CA ARG A 319 -16.50 -20.17 -16.14
C ARG A 319 -15.64 -18.91 -16.15
N THR A 320 -14.37 -19.01 -15.71
CA THR A 320 -13.41 -17.90 -15.75
C THR A 320 -13.19 -17.40 -17.17
N PHE A 321 -12.95 -18.31 -18.13
CA PHE A 321 -12.76 -17.95 -19.53
C PHE A 321 -13.97 -17.22 -20.09
N SER A 322 -15.17 -17.75 -19.86
CA SER A 322 -16.42 -17.12 -20.30
C SER A 322 -16.59 -15.71 -19.72
N LEU A 323 -16.30 -15.55 -18.42
CA LEU A 323 -16.40 -14.27 -17.72
C LEU A 323 -15.41 -13.23 -18.26
N LEU A 324 -14.14 -13.59 -18.43
CA LEU A 324 -13.10 -12.67 -18.84
C LEU A 324 -13.19 -12.32 -20.33
N LYS A 325 -13.56 -13.28 -21.20
CA LYS A 325 -13.85 -13.00 -22.62
C LYS A 325 -15.02 -12.04 -22.78
N ALA A 326 -16.10 -12.24 -22.04
CA ALA A 326 -17.26 -11.34 -22.07
C ALA A 326 -16.89 -9.90 -21.64
N ARG A 327 -15.81 -9.72 -20.88
CA ARG A 327 -15.27 -8.41 -20.47
C ARG A 327 -14.14 -7.89 -21.37
N GLY A 328 -13.75 -8.63 -22.42
CA GLY A 328 -12.65 -8.26 -23.30
C GLY A 328 -11.29 -8.21 -22.60
N MET A 329 -11.12 -8.99 -21.52
CA MET A 329 -9.88 -9.00 -20.72
C MET A 329 -8.91 -10.11 -21.13
N ILE A 330 -9.40 -11.13 -21.85
CA ILE A 330 -8.63 -12.20 -22.47
C ILE A 330 -9.29 -12.55 -23.82
N GLN A 331 -8.55 -13.23 -24.70
CA GLN A 331 -8.98 -13.72 -25.99
C GLN A 331 -8.59 -15.20 -26.18
N SER A 332 -9.20 -15.87 -27.17
CA SER A 332 -8.83 -17.24 -27.53
C SER A 332 -7.38 -17.28 -28.02
N GLY A 333 -6.62 -18.28 -27.58
CA GLY A 333 -5.19 -18.43 -27.88
C GLY A 333 -4.24 -17.78 -26.87
N ASP A 334 -4.74 -16.96 -25.94
CA ASP A 334 -3.91 -16.42 -24.86
C ASP A 334 -3.33 -17.56 -24.00
N LEU A 335 -2.04 -17.47 -23.66
CA LEU A 335 -1.35 -18.40 -22.77
C LEU A 335 -1.58 -17.99 -21.31
N VAL A 336 -2.18 -18.89 -20.53
CA VAL A 336 -2.50 -18.62 -19.12
C VAL A 336 -1.85 -19.64 -18.18
N ILE A 337 -1.45 -19.17 -17.00
CA ILE A 337 -1.00 -20.03 -15.91
C ILE A 337 -2.02 -19.94 -14.77
N ALA A 338 -2.58 -21.07 -14.37
CA ALA A 338 -3.59 -21.16 -13.32
C ALA A 338 -3.03 -21.79 -12.04
N LEU A 339 -3.38 -21.19 -10.91
CA LEU A 339 -3.01 -21.58 -9.55
C LEU A 339 -4.24 -21.70 -8.66
N SER A 340 -4.22 -22.64 -7.71
CA SER A 340 -5.33 -22.83 -6.78
C SER A 340 -4.87 -23.14 -5.36
N ASP A 341 -5.32 -22.33 -4.40
CA ASP A 341 -5.15 -22.59 -2.95
C ASP A 341 -5.78 -23.94 -2.55
N MET A 342 -6.79 -24.40 -3.31
CA MET A 342 -7.61 -25.54 -2.93
C MET A 342 -6.92 -26.89 -3.20
N LEU A 343 -6.09 -26.93 -4.24
CA LEU A 343 -5.39 -28.14 -4.69
C LEU A 343 -3.86 -28.00 -4.63
N GLN A 344 -3.34 -26.81 -4.29
CA GLN A 344 -1.90 -26.49 -4.32
C GLN A 344 -1.21 -26.93 -5.62
N SER A 345 -1.86 -26.66 -6.76
CA SER A 345 -1.46 -27.12 -8.09
C SER A 345 -1.15 -25.96 -9.03
N ILE A 346 -0.31 -26.22 -10.04
CA ILE A 346 -0.01 -25.31 -11.16
C ILE A 346 -0.48 -25.97 -12.46
N GLN A 347 -1.20 -25.23 -13.30
CA GLN A 347 -1.62 -25.68 -14.64
C GLN A 347 -1.26 -24.62 -15.69
N VAL A 348 -0.72 -25.04 -16.83
CA VAL A 348 -0.38 -24.16 -17.97
C VAL A 348 -1.21 -24.61 -19.17
N MET A 349 -1.92 -23.68 -19.80
CA MET A 349 -2.85 -24.00 -20.89
C MET A 349 -3.14 -22.77 -21.75
N ASN A 350 -3.72 -22.99 -22.93
CA ASN A 350 -4.23 -21.93 -23.77
C ASN A 350 -5.73 -21.72 -23.51
N VAL A 351 -6.18 -20.46 -23.58
CA VAL A 351 -7.60 -20.12 -23.54
C VAL A 351 -8.30 -20.73 -24.77
N PRO A 352 -9.39 -21.52 -24.59
CA PRO A 352 -10.05 -22.25 -25.68
C PRO A 352 -10.68 -21.34 -26.74
#